data_AF-A0A919SL95-F1
#
_entry.id   AF-A0A919SL95-F1
#
_cell.length_a   1.000
_cell.length_b   1.000
_cell.length_c   1.000
_cell.angle_alpha   90.00
_cell.angle_beta   90.00
_cell.angle_gamma   90.00
#
_symmetry.space_group_name_H-M   'P 1'
#
loop_
_entity.id
_entity.type
_entity.pdbx_description
1 polymer ?
#
loop_
_entity_poly.entity_id
_entity_poly.type
_entity_poly.pdbx_seq_one_letter_code
_entity_poly.pdbx_strand_id
1 'polypeptide(L)'
;MEGIAMTQSVIHQPRVAWEAARAFVRTAAGPGYDAYAGWVLSRLGTEVYGELAATRRRLLEASVQSSDNDRFTADIEAGRWRVRLEDLLRNDPSLVTPLRD
;
A
#
# COMPACT_ATOMS: atom_id res chain seq x y z
N MET A 1 26.80 -24.28 -27.60
CA MET A 1 25.38 -24.03 -27.29
C MET A 1 25.37 -23.36 -25.91
N GLU A 2 25.56 -22.04 -25.87
CA GLU A 2 25.47 -21.28 -24.61
C GLU A 2 24.00 -21.23 -24.20
N GLY A 3 23.70 -21.80 -23.03
CA GLY A 3 22.38 -21.68 -22.42
C GLY A 3 22.19 -20.24 -21.97
N ILE A 4 21.22 -19.55 -22.57
CA ILE A 4 20.77 -18.23 -22.11
C ILE A 4 20.37 -18.40 -20.65
N ALA A 5 21.13 -17.77 -19.73
CA ALA A 5 20.75 -17.67 -18.34
C ALA A 5 19.43 -16.91 -18.27
N MET A 6 18.33 -17.64 -18.10
CA MET A 6 17.02 -17.06 -17.81
C MET A 6 17.13 -16.36 -16.46
N THR A 7 17.33 -15.04 -16.46
CA THR A 7 17.28 -14.24 -15.24
C THR A 7 15.88 -14.35 -14.66
N GLN A 8 15.75 -15.16 -13.61
CA GLN A 8 14.49 -15.33 -12.89
C GLN A 8 14.20 -14.03 -12.13
N SER A 9 13.24 -13.23 -12.58
CA SER A 9 12.84 -12.02 -11.87
C SER A 9 12.19 -12.40 -10.53
N VAL A 10 12.83 -12.04 -9.41
CA VAL A 10 12.33 -12.31 -8.07
C VAL A 10 11.67 -11.05 -7.51
N ILE A 11 10.38 -11.13 -7.15
CA ILE A 11 9.70 -10.06 -6.42
C ILE A 11 9.95 -10.25 -4.93
N HIS A 12 10.65 -9.30 -4.29
CA HIS A 12 10.79 -9.27 -2.85
C HIS A 12 9.50 -8.74 -2.19
N GLN A 13 8.47 -9.60 -2.12
CA GLN A 13 7.11 -9.22 -1.68
C GLN A 13 7.06 -8.43 -0.36
N PRO A 14 7.82 -8.75 0.71
CA PRO A 14 7.80 -7.96 1.94
C PRO A 14 8.26 -6.51 1.74
N ARG A 15 9.14 -6.27 0.77
CA ARG A 15 9.63 -4.92 0.46
C ARG A 15 8.61 -4.16 -0.37
N VAL A 16 7.99 -4.84 -1.33
CA VAL A 16 6.90 -4.26 -2.15
C VAL A 16 5.71 -3.87 -1.26
N ALA A 17 5.28 -4.77 -0.37
CA ALA A 17 4.21 -4.49 0.58
C ALA A 17 4.54 -3.30 1.48
N TRP A 18 5.79 -3.19 1.96
CA TRP A 18 6.20 -2.05 2.78
C TRP A 18 6.16 -0.71 2.03
N GLU A 19 6.72 -0.64 0.82
CA GLU A 19 6.72 0.61 0.05
C GLU A 19 5.31 0.98 -0.41
N ALA A 20 4.50 -0.01 -0.81
CA ALA A 20 3.10 0.19 -1.13
C ALA A 20 2.32 0.70 0.10
N ALA A 21 2.53 0.13 1.29
CA ALA A 21 1.86 0.57 2.51
C ALA A 21 2.10 2.05 2.82
N ARG A 22 3.35 2.50 2.71
CA ARG A 22 3.70 3.92 2.87
C ARG A 22 3.04 4.79 1.80
N ALA A 23 2.92 4.31 0.56
CA ALA A 23 2.23 5.03 -0.51
C ALA A 23 0.72 5.14 -0.27
N PHE A 24 0.06 4.07 0.21
CA PHE A 24 -1.35 4.08 0.60
C PHE A 24 -1.61 5.15 1.66
N VAL A 25 -0.82 5.16 2.75
CA VAL A 25 -0.97 6.12 3.85
C VAL A 25 -0.71 7.56 3.40
N ARG A 26 0.36 7.81 2.63
CA ARG A 26 0.65 9.15 2.09
C ARG A 26 -0.48 9.65 1.20
N THR A 27 -1.02 8.78 0.35
CA THR A 27 -2.11 9.15 -0.57
C THR A 27 -3.42 9.36 0.19
N ALA A 28 -3.66 8.59 1.26
CA ALA A 28 -4.83 8.74 2.14
C ALA A 28 -4.88 10.11 2.83
N ALA A 29 -3.73 10.65 3.24
CA ALA A 29 -3.62 12.00 3.79
C ALA A 29 -3.56 13.11 2.71
N GLY A 30 -3.34 12.73 1.45
CA GLY A 30 -3.04 13.67 0.37
C GLY A 30 -4.27 14.17 -0.41
N PRO A 31 -4.05 15.13 -1.31
CA PRO A 31 -5.08 15.66 -2.21
C PRO A 31 -5.50 14.66 -3.31
N GLY A 32 -4.68 13.63 -3.58
CA GLY A 32 -4.98 12.59 -4.57
C GLY A 32 -5.91 11.47 -4.08
N TYR A 33 -6.45 11.58 -2.87
CA TYR A 33 -7.21 10.52 -2.23
C TYR A 33 -8.41 10.04 -3.04
N ASP A 34 -9.27 10.94 -3.54
CA ASP A 34 -10.54 10.51 -4.15
C ASP A 34 -10.32 9.68 -5.41
N ALA A 35 -9.41 10.11 -6.28
CA ALA A 35 -9.03 9.35 -7.47
C ALA A 35 -8.41 8.00 -7.11
N TYR A 36 -7.53 7.98 -6.11
CA TYR A 36 -6.88 6.76 -5.65
C TYR A 36 -7.86 5.79 -4.99
N ALA A 37 -8.80 6.28 -4.19
CA ALA A 37 -9.83 5.49 -3.54
C ALA A 37 -10.78 4.85 -4.57
N GLY A 38 -11.14 5.57 -5.63
CA GLY A 38 -11.87 5.01 -6.77
C GLY A 38 -11.10 3.88 -7.45
N TRP A 39 -9.80 4.05 -7.67
CA TRP A 39 -8.95 2.99 -8.20
C TRP A 39 -8.89 1.77 -7.27
N VAL A 40 -8.66 1.97 -5.96
CA VAL A 40 -8.64 0.90 -4.95
C VAL A 40 -9.95 0.13 -4.93
N LEU A 41 -11.09 0.83 -4.94
CA LEU A 41 -12.40 0.19 -5.01
C LEU A 41 -12.54 -0.67 -6.26
N SER A 42 -12.16 -0.15 -7.42
CA SER A 42 -12.28 -0.88 -8.69
C SER A 42 -11.33 -2.09 -8.79
N ARG A 43 -10.13 -1.99 -8.21
CA ARG A 43 -9.05 -2.98 -8.40
C ARG A 43 -8.96 -4.01 -7.28
N LEU A 44 -9.21 -3.58 -6.03
CA LEU A 44 -8.97 -4.34 -4.80
C LEU A 44 -10.27 -4.56 -4.00
N GLY A 45 -11.39 -3.97 -4.42
CA GLY A 45 -12.71 -4.21 -3.85
C GLY A 45 -13.08 -3.32 -2.67
N THR A 46 -14.30 -3.53 -2.19
CA THR A 46 -14.96 -2.69 -1.18
C THR A 46 -14.32 -2.79 0.20
N GLU A 47 -13.78 -3.95 0.57
CA GLU A 47 -13.12 -4.15 1.86
C GLU A 47 -11.85 -3.29 1.98
N VAL A 48 -10.96 -3.39 0.98
CA VAL A 48 -9.71 -2.60 0.95
C VAL A 48 -10.01 -1.10 0.84
N TYR A 49 -11.05 -0.73 0.07
CA TYR A 49 -11.54 0.64 0.02
C TYR A 49 -12.01 1.15 1.41
N GLY A 50 -12.79 0.35 2.14
CA GLY A 50 -13.28 0.72 3.48
C GLY A 50 -12.13 0.96 4.46
N GLU A 51 -11.10 0.13 4.40
CA GLU A 51 -9.89 0.30 5.20
C GLU A 51 -9.12 1.58 4.84
N LEU A 52 -9.04 1.92 3.55
CA LEU A 52 -8.40 3.16 3.09
C LEU A 52 -9.17 4.40 3.57
N ALA A 53 -10.50 4.37 3.50
CA ALA A 53 -11.34 5.43 4.03
C ALA A 53 -11.19 5.58 5.56
N ALA A 54 -11.11 4.46 6.28
CA ALA A 54 -10.87 4.47 7.72
C ALA A 54 -9.49 5.04 8.07
N THR A 55 -8.44 4.70 7.30
CA THR A 55 -7.11 5.28 7.43
C THR A 55 -7.13 6.79 7.22
N ARG A 56 -7.77 7.28 6.14
CA ARG A 56 -7.89 8.73 5.90
C ARG A 56 -8.53 9.45 7.08
N ARG A 57 -9.64 8.92 7.60
CA ARG A 57 -10.32 9.51 8.75
C ARG A 57 -9.40 9.61 9.97
N ARG A 58 -8.71 8.52 10.33
CA ARG A 58 -7.76 8.51 11.47
C ARG A 58 -6.61 9.52 11.29
N LEU A 59 -6.10 9.66 10.07
CA LEU A 59 -5.04 10.63 9.76
C LEU A 59 -5.54 12.08 9.87
N LEU A 60 -6.72 12.37 9.34
CA LEU A 60 -7.32 13.71 9.47
C LEU A 60 -7.60 14.07 10.93
N GLU A 61 -8.15 13.12 11.71
CA GLU A 61 -8.39 13.30 13.15
C GLU A 61 -7.08 13.57 13.92
N ALA A 62 -6.00 12.86 13.62
CA ALA A 62 -4.68 13.09 14.24
C ALA A 62 -4.12 14.48 13.92
N SER A 63 -4.28 14.95 12.68
CA SER A 63 -3.74 16.25 12.21
C SER A 63 -4.39 17.46 12.85
N VAL A 64 -5.65 17.31 13.26
CA VAL A 64 -6.36 18.34 14.02
C VAL A 64 -5.86 18.43 15.46
N GLN A 65 -5.35 17.34 16.03
CA GLN A 65 -4.94 17.28 17.44
C GLN A 65 -3.52 17.80 17.68
N SER A 66 -2.55 17.45 16.83
CA SER A 66 -1.15 17.95 16.90
C SER A 66 -0.31 17.40 15.75
N SER A 67 0.63 18.19 15.23
CA SER A 67 1.59 17.77 14.20
C SER A 67 2.52 16.63 14.62
N ASP A 68 2.81 16.47 15.91
CA ASP A 68 3.61 15.32 16.39
C ASP A 68 2.81 14.01 16.36
N ASN A 69 1.47 14.10 16.49
CA ASN A 69 0.58 12.95 16.44
C ASN A 69 0.43 12.42 15.00
N ASP A 70 0.65 13.26 14.00
CA ASP A 70 0.56 12.91 12.58
C ASP A 70 1.57 11.86 12.16
N ARG A 71 2.83 12.07 12.54
CA ARG A 71 3.91 11.14 12.18
C ARG A 71 3.69 9.79 12.85
N PHE A 72 3.37 9.79 14.14
CA PHE A 72 3.11 8.57 14.88
C PHE A 72 1.93 7.79 14.29
N THR A 73 0.82 8.46 14.00
CA THR A 73 -0.36 7.85 13.38
C THR A 73 -0.06 7.30 11.99
N ALA A 74 0.69 8.04 11.17
CA ALA A 74 1.10 7.59 9.85
C ALA A 74 1.97 6.32 9.90
N ASP A 75 2.91 6.22 10.84
CA ASP A 75 3.78 5.05 11.00
C ASP A 75 2.97 3.81 11.44
N ILE A 76 2.00 3.98 12.34
CA ILE A 76 1.09 2.91 12.79
C ILE A 76 0.21 2.42 11.63
N GLU A 77 -0.39 3.34 10.87
CA GLU A 77 -1.21 2.97 9.71
C GLU A 77 -0.35 2.30 8.63
N ALA A 78 0.90 2.72 8.43
CA ALA A 78 1.83 2.07 7.49
C ALA A 78 2.13 0.63 7.92
N GLY A 79 2.30 0.36 9.22
CA GLY A 79 2.43 -1.00 9.75
C GLY A 79 1.21 -1.87 9.47
N ARG A 80 -0.01 -1.34 9.67
CA ARG A 80 -1.26 -2.05 9.37
C ARG A 80 -1.40 -2.36 7.89
N TRP A 81 -1.12 -1.38 7.04
CA TRP A 81 -1.16 -1.55 5.59
C TRP A 81 -0.12 -2.54 5.09
N ARG A 82 1.07 -2.61 5.71
CA ARG A 82 2.08 -3.60 5.37
C ARG A 82 1.53 -5.01 5.51
N VAL A 83 0.99 -5.36 6.67
CA VAL A 83 0.44 -6.70 6.92
C VAL A 83 -0.68 -7.02 5.93
N ARG A 84 -1.61 -6.10 5.74
CA ARG A 84 -2.73 -6.28 4.80
C ARG A 84 -2.25 -6.49 3.36
N LEU A 85 -1.27 -5.72 2.91
CA LEU A 85 -0.71 -5.85 1.56
C LEU A 85 0.16 -7.10 1.42
N GLU A 86 0.89 -7.53 2.45
CA GLU A 86 1.61 -8.80 2.44
C GLU A 86 0.64 -9.97 2.26
N ASP A 87 -0.49 -9.99 2.98
CA ASP A 87 -1.50 -11.04 2.84
C ASP A 87 -2.19 -10.99 1.47
N LEU A 88 -2.50 -9.80 0.96
CA LEU A 88 -3.09 -9.60 -0.36
C LEU A 88 -2.14 -10.06 -1.49
N LEU A 89 -0.84 -9.78 -1.39
CA LEU A 89 0.16 -10.27 -2.36
C LEU A 89 0.46 -11.76 -2.23
N ARG A 90 0.29 -12.34 -1.04
CA ARG A 90 0.38 -13.80 -0.84
C ARG A 90 -0.79 -14.51 -1.51
N ASN A 91 -2.00 -13.96 -1.41
CA ASN A 91 -3.22 -14.53 -1.97
C ASN A 91 -3.36 -14.28 -3.48
N ASP A 92 -2.93 -13.10 -3.95
CA ASP A 92 -2.91 -12.76 -5.37
C ASP A 92 -1.57 -12.10 -5.77
N PRO A 93 -0.56 -12.92 -6.12
CA PRO A 93 0.74 -12.42 -6.58
C PRO A 93 0.67 -11.64 -7.90
N SER A 94 -0.42 -11.74 -8.67
CA SER A 94 -0.57 -11.06 -9.97
C SER A 94 -0.76 -9.54 -9.82
N LEU A 95 -1.05 -9.07 -8.62
CA LEU A 95 -1.20 -7.65 -8.29
C LEU A 95 0.11 -6.86 -8.39
N VAL A 96 1.25 -7.56 -8.49
CA VAL A 96 2.57 -6.98 -8.67
C VAL A 96 3.21 -7.52 -9.94
N THR A 97 3.71 -6.62 -10.78
CA THR A 97 4.48 -7.00 -11.96
C THR A 97 5.96 -7.08 -11.58
N PRO A 98 6.66 -8.19 -11.90
CA PRO A 98 8.11 -8.21 -11.76
C PRO A 98 8.72 -7.14 -12.65
N LEU A 99 9.59 -6.30 -12.09
CA LEU A 99 10.48 -5.49 -12.90
C LEU A 99 11.40 -6.47 -13.64
N ARG A 100 11.31 -6.49 -14.97
CA ARG A 100 12.31 -7.14 -15.81
C ARG A 100 13.44 -6.13 -16.02
N ASP A 101 14.66 -6.60 -15.84
CA ASP A 101 15.86 -5.86 -16.22
C ASP A 101 15.92 -5.62 -17.73
#